data_AF-A0A1I3WXM4-F1
#
_entry.id   AF-A0A1I3WXM4-F1
#
_cell.length_a   1.000
_cell.length_b   1.000
_cell.length_c   1.000
_cell.angle_alpha   90.00
_cell.angle_beta   90.00
_cell.angle_gamma   90.00
#
_symmetry.space_group_name_H-M   'P 1'
#
loop_
_entity.id
_entity.type
_entity.pdbx_description
1 polymer ?
#
loop_
_entity_poly.entity_id
_entity_poly.type
_entity_poly.pdbx_seq_one_letter_code
_entity_poly.pdbx_strand_id
1 'polypeptide(L)'
;MIQQMVKDEKVLPHDKKQLMEAKGYELYNRELVRKVFPRIIAEVRDIRPKSKTGDIIPFYFALLSYIDGNRYRADGSLNGRFGYAFPSQDRIAEMTGVDRKRHKQLTRILKANGILSDVRDYYEGTNRYLWYKPSFCPQISDDGYIVNEDGEKVVPDYSEIIK
;
A
#
# COMPACT_ATOMS: atom_id res chain seq x y z
N MET A 1 -49.49 7.85 8.28
CA MET A 1 -48.41 6.99 8.83
C MET A 1 -47.74 6.29 7.66
N ILE A 2 -46.58 6.76 7.22
CA ILE A 2 -45.71 6.03 6.30
C ILE A 2 -44.39 5.88 7.06
N GLN A 3 -44.19 4.72 7.68
CA GLN A 3 -42.89 4.33 8.21
C GLN A 3 -42.00 4.02 7.01
N GLN A 4 -41.15 4.97 6.66
CA GLN A 4 -40.07 4.73 5.72
C GLN A 4 -39.08 3.81 6.44
N MET A 5 -39.03 2.55 6.02
CA MET A 5 -37.99 1.62 6.44
C MET A 5 -36.66 2.19 5.94
N VAL A 6 -35.95 2.88 6.82
CA VAL A 6 -34.52 3.16 6.62
C VAL A 6 -33.87 1.80 6.61
N LYS A 7 -33.56 1.32 5.40
CA LYS A 7 -32.71 0.17 5.20
C LYS A 7 -31.41 0.55 5.91
N ASP A 8 -31.07 -0.13 7.00
CA ASP A 8 -29.73 -0.08 7.57
C ASP A 8 -28.80 -0.60 6.47
N GLU A 9 -28.36 0.31 5.59
CA GLU A 9 -27.25 0.07 4.69
C GLU A 9 -26.08 -0.25 5.61
N LYS A 10 -25.74 -1.54 5.68
CA LYS A 10 -24.48 -1.98 6.28
C LYS A 10 -23.40 -1.14 5.64
N VAL A 11 -22.92 -0.13 6.36
CA VAL A 11 -21.76 0.67 5.98
C VAL A 11 -20.63 -0.34 5.83
N LEU A 12 -20.31 -0.68 4.58
CA LEU A 12 -19.22 -1.56 4.29
C LEU A 12 -17.95 -0.80 4.70
N PRO A 13 -17.05 -1.42 5.46
CA PRO A 13 -15.81 -0.76 5.79
C PRO A 13 -15.08 -0.48 4.46
N HIS A 14 -14.63 0.77 4.29
CA HIS A 14 -13.63 1.15 3.27
C HIS A 14 -14.09 1.77 1.92
N ASP A 15 -15.34 2.23 1.76
CA ASP A 15 -15.66 3.22 0.72
C ASP A 15 -15.28 4.63 1.21
N LYS A 16 -14.32 5.30 0.55
CA LYS A 16 -13.82 6.62 0.99
C LYS A 16 -14.91 7.69 1.07
N LYS A 17 -15.89 7.68 0.16
CA LYS A 17 -16.97 8.67 0.16
C LYS A 17 -17.92 8.39 1.32
N GLN A 18 -18.34 7.13 1.49
CA GLN A 18 -19.22 6.74 2.59
C GLN A 18 -18.55 6.84 3.96
N LEU A 19 -17.24 6.55 4.08
CA LEU A 19 -16.48 6.69 5.33
C LEU A 19 -16.27 8.14 5.76
N MET A 20 -16.08 9.04 4.78
CA MET A 20 -16.03 10.49 5.04
C MET A 20 -17.40 11.00 5.49
N GLU A 21 -18.48 10.51 4.87
CA GLU A 21 -19.87 10.83 5.25
C GLU A 21 -20.26 10.23 6.61
N ALA A 22 -19.75 9.05 6.95
CA ALA A 22 -20.02 8.32 8.20
C ALA A 22 -19.06 8.65 9.37
N LYS A 23 -18.18 9.66 9.24
CA LYS A 23 -17.16 10.05 10.24
C LYS A 23 -16.19 8.93 10.67
N GLY A 24 -16.04 7.89 9.86
CA GLY A 24 -15.15 6.73 10.10
C GLY A 24 -13.82 6.78 9.34
N TYR A 25 -13.47 7.94 8.78
CA TYR A 25 -12.27 8.10 7.95
C TYR A 25 -10.98 7.85 8.74
N GLU A 26 -10.18 6.90 8.26
CA GLU A 26 -8.82 6.67 8.73
C GLU A 26 -7.82 7.18 7.69
N LEU A 27 -6.79 7.90 8.15
CA LEU A 27 -5.69 8.37 7.31
C LEU A 27 -4.88 7.23 6.69
N TYR A 28 -4.90 6.06 7.31
CA TYR A 28 -4.29 4.82 6.83
C TYR A 28 -5.10 3.64 7.36
N ASN A 29 -5.14 2.53 6.63
CA ASN A 29 -5.85 1.33 7.07
C ASN A 29 -5.14 0.68 8.28
N ARG A 30 -5.74 0.77 9.48
CA ARG A 30 -5.17 0.19 10.71
C ARG A 30 -4.98 -1.33 10.64
N GLU A 31 -5.76 -2.03 9.83
CA GLU A 31 -5.68 -3.49 9.68
C GLU A 31 -4.41 -3.92 8.95
N LEU A 32 -3.79 -3.03 8.15
CA LEU A 32 -2.45 -3.29 7.61
C LEU A 32 -1.44 -3.52 8.75
N VAL A 33 -1.51 -2.69 9.80
CA VAL A 33 -0.61 -2.76 10.96
C VAL A 33 -0.96 -3.92 11.87
N ARG A 34 -2.26 -4.20 12.06
CA ARG A 34 -2.73 -5.21 13.01
C ARG A 34 -2.67 -6.64 12.49
N LYS A 35 -2.90 -6.85 11.19
CA LYS A 35 -3.06 -8.18 10.59
C LYS A 35 -2.05 -8.44 9.47
N VAL A 36 -2.00 -7.54 8.48
CA VAL A 36 -1.27 -7.78 7.23
C VAL A 36 0.24 -7.82 7.44
N PHE A 37 0.83 -6.79 8.04
CA PHE A 37 2.28 -6.73 8.30
C PHE A 37 2.76 -7.81 9.27
N PRO A 38 2.09 -8.08 10.42
CA PRO A 38 2.49 -9.17 11.31
C PRO A 38 2.54 -10.53 10.61
N ARG A 39 1.51 -10.86 9.81
CA ARG A 39 1.48 -12.10 9.02
C ARG A 39 2.65 -12.15 8.02
N ILE A 40 2.88 -11.10 7.22
CA ILE A 40 4.02 -11.08 6.27
C ILE A 40 5.34 -11.29 7.01
N ILE A 41 5.54 -10.61 8.14
CA ILE A 41 6.77 -10.72 8.92
C ILE A 41 6.96 -12.16 9.43
N ALA A 42 5.88 -12.81 9.88
CA ALA A 42 5.91 -14.21 10.33
C ALA A 42 6.26 -15.15 9.15
N GLU A 43 5.49 -15.12 8.06
CA GLU A 43 5.71 -15.95 6.87
C GLU A 43 7.15 -15.83 6.33
N VAL A 44 7.66 -14.60 6.24
CA VAL A 44 9.02 -14.37 5.76
C VAL A 44 10.07 -14.83 6.77
N ARG A 45 9.83 -14.72 8.07
CA ARG A 45 10.76 -15.24 9.09
C ARG A 45 10.82 -16.75 9.12
N ASP A 46 9.72 -17.43 8.83
CA ASP A 46 9.71 -18.90 8.72
C ASP A 46 10.62 -19.36 7.58
N ILE A 47 10.65 -18.61 6.47
CA ILE A 47 11.54 -18.87 5.33
C ILE A 47 12.98 -18.38 5.61
N ARG A 48 13.13 -17.21 6.21
CA ARG A 48 14.41 -16.53 6.46
C ARG A 48 14.43 -15.88 7.85
N PRO A 49 14.79 -16.62 8.91
CA PRO A 49 14.67 -16.16 10.30
C PRO A 49 15.42 -14.87 10.64
N LYS A 50 16.53 -14.62 9.94
CA LYS A 50 17.37 -13.42 10.13
C LYS A 50 16.97 -12.24 9.23
N SER A 51 15.84 -12.31 8.53
CA SER A 51 15.41 -11.19 7.70
C SER A 51 15.05 -9.98 8.57
N LYS A 52 15.27 -8.79 8.02
CA LYS A 52 14.79 -7.53 8.58
C LYS A 52 13.46 -7.11 7.93
N THR A 53 12.54 -8.05 7.73
CA THR A 53 11.26 -7.79 7.03
C THR A 53 10.36 -6.81 7.76
N GLY A 54 10.58 -6.54 9.07
CA GLY A 54 9.88 -5.47 9.78
C GLY A 54 10.02 -4.08 9.12
N ASP A 55 11.09 -3.87 8.35
CA ASP A 55 11.34 -2.61 7.63
C ASP A 55 10.31 -2.33 6.51
N ILE A 56 9.45 -3.29 6.14
CA ILE A 56 8.33 -3.04 5.22
C ILE A 56 7.37 -1.96 5.77
N ILE A 57 7.26 -1.85 7.10
CA ILE A 57 6.33 -0.91 7.76
C ILE A 57 6.79 0.54 7.54
N PRO A 58 7.98 0.97 8.03
CA PRO A 58 8.44 2.33 7.79
C PRO A 58 8.61 2.63 6.29
N PHE A 59 9.00 1.64 5.48
CA PHE A 59 9.07 1.79 4.03
C PHE A 59 7.71 2.12 3.41
N TYR A 60 6.64 1.38 3.75
CA TYR A 60 5.29 1.66 3.27
C TYR A 60 4.78 3.05 3.71
N PHE A 61 4.96 3.43 4.97
CA PHE A 61 4.51 4.74 5.47
C PHE A 61 5.31 5.91 4.88
N ALA A 62 6.60 5.72 4.57
CA ALA A 62 7.39 6.67 3.81
C ALA A 62 6.81 6.87 2.40
N LEU A 63 6.39 5.80 1.73
CA LEU A 63 5.73 5.92 0.42
C LEU A 63 4.37 6.62 0.53
N LEU A 64 3.53 6.25 1.49
CA LEU A 64 2.23 6.88 1.70
C LEU A 64 2.33 8.41 1.86
N SER A 65 3.37 8.88 2.57
CA SER A 65 3.60 10.31 2.82
C SER A 65 3.94 11.12 1.56
N TYR A 66 4.27 10.46 0.44
CA TYR A 66 4.73 11.09 -0.81
C TYR A 66 3.77 10.86 -1.99
N ILE A 67 2.55 10.40 -1.74
CA ILE A 67 1.54 10.19 -2.79
C ILE A 67 1.13 11.53 -3.41
N ASP A 68 1.15 11.62 -4.75
CA ASP A 68 0.55 12.74 -5.46
C ASP A 68 -0.99 12.64 -5.46
N GLY A 69 -1.64 13.49 -4.67
CA GLY A 69 -3.10 13.58 -4.60
C GLY A 69 -3.74 14.37 -5.76
N ASN A 70 -2.95 15.00 -6.63
CA ASN A 70 -3.50 15.88 -7.67
C ASN A 70 -3.81 15.09 -8.94
N ARG A 71 -5.09 14.91 -9.25
CA ARG A 71 -5.54 14.21 -10.47
C ARG A 71 -5.22 15.00 -11.75
N TYR A 72 -5.26 16.32 -11.66
CA TYR A 72 -5.04 17.23 -12.77
C TYR A 72 -3.86 18.16 -12.46
N ARG A 73 -3.12 18.56 -13.49
CA ARG A 73 -2.14 19.65 -13.41
C ARG A 73 -2.84 21.01 -13.44
N ALA A 74 -2.07 22.08 -13.21
CA ALA A 74 -2.58 23.45 -13.26
C ALA A 74 -3.16 23.84 -14.64
N ASP A 75 -2.69 23.20 -15.72
CA ASP A 75 -3.17 23.39 -17.08
C ASP A 75 -4.41 22.54 -17.43
N GLY A 76 -4.96 21.79 -16.47
CA GLY A 76 -6.12 20.90 -16.66
C GLY A 76 -5.79 19.53 -17.27
N SER A 77 -4.54 19.26 -17.65
CA SER A 77 -4.12 17.94 -18.15
C SER A 77 -4.09 16.88 -17.05
N LEU A 78 -4.26 15.60 -17.42
CA LEU A 78 -4.15 14.49 -16.48
C LEU A 78 -2.73 14.36 -15.93
N ASN A 79 -2.62 14.25 -14.61
CA ASN A 79 -1.35 14.02 -13.94
C ASN A 79 -1.01 12.51 -13.92
N GLY A 80 0.01 12.11 -14.69
CA GLY A 80 0.47 10.72 -14.72
C GLY A 80 1.02 10.20 -13.39
N ARG A 81 1.34 11.09 -12.44
CA ARG A 81 1.79 10.75 -11.08
C ARG A 81 0.64 10.52 -10.10
N PHE A 82 -0.59 10.84 -10.48
CA PHE A 82 -1.73 10.74 -9.57
C PHE A 82 -1.82 9.34 -8.92
N GLY A 83 -1.82 9.31 -7.59
CA GLY A 83 -1.84 8.09 -6.79
C GLY A 83 -0.49 7.37 -6.65
N TYR A 84 0.57 7.86 -7.29
CA TYR A 84 1.93 7.34 -7.13
C TYR A 84 2.71 8.14 -6.08
N ALA A 85 3.53 7.44 -5.32
CA ALA A 85 4.62 7.98 -4.53
C ALA A 85 5.93 7.94 -5.33
N PHE A 86 6.70 9.01 -5.27
CA PHE A 86 7.90 9.19 -6.06
C PHE A 86 9.12 9.71 -5.26
N PRO A 87 9.34 9.33 -3.98
CA PRO A 87 10.56 9.71 -3.28
C PRO A 87 11.77 9.01 -3.90
N SER A 88 12.92 9.72 -3.95
CA SER A 88 14.17 9.09 -4.36
C SER A 88 14.56 7.98 -3.38
N GLN A 89 15.33 6.99 -3.85
CA GLN A 89 15.82 5.93 -2.96
C GLN A 89 16.70 6.48 -1.82
N ASP A 90 17.35 7.63 -2.01
CA ASP A 90 18.15 8.27 -0.94
C ASP A 90 17.21 8.83 0.12
N ARG A 91 16.16 9.53 -0.33
CA ARG A 91 15.17 10.11 0.57
C ARG A 91 14.44 9.06 1.39
N ILE A 92 14.08 7.92 0.78
CA ILE A 92 13.49 6.80 1.53
C ILE A 92 14.47 6.30 2.60
N ALA A 93 15.74 6.12 2.27
CA ALA A 93 16.75 5.63 3.21
C ALA A 93 16.96 6.60 4.38
N GLU A 94 17.02 7.90 4.09
CA GLU A 94 17.13 8.96 5.09
C GLU A 94 15.96 8.96 6.07
N MET A 95 14.72 8.86 5.57
CA MET A 95 13.51 8.91 6.41
C MET A 95 13.30 7.65 7.26
N THR A 96 13.72 6.50 6.73
CA THR A 96 13.39 5.19 7.32
C THR A 96 14.56 4.55 8.05
N GLY A 97 15.79 5.01 7.82
CA GLY A 97 17.02 4.31 8.23
C GLY A 97 17.26 2.99 7.47
N VAL A 98 16.46 2.70 6.44
CA VAL A 98 16.57 1.45 5.68
C VAL A 98 17.63 1.60 4.59
N ASP A 99 18.63 0.72 4.60
CA ASP A 99 19.62 0.66 3.53
C ASP A 99 18.99 0.47 2.13
N ARG A 100 19.43 1.29 1.16
CA ARG A 100 18.94 1.32 -0.23
C ARG A 100 18.95 -0.05 -0.91
N LYS A 101 19.94 -0.89 -0.61
CA LYS A 101 20.06 -2.25 -1.18
C LYS A 101 18.87 -3.12 -0.82
N ARG A 102 18.18 -2.83 0.29
CA ARG A 102 17.02 -3.60 0.78
C ARG A 102 15.71 -3.12 0.16
N HIS A 103 15.63 -1.89 -0.33
CA HIS A 103 14.39 -1.34 -0.90
C HIS A 103 13.82 -2.22 -2.01
N LYS A 104 14.67 -2.81 -2.85
CA LYS A 104 14.25 -3.73 -3.91
C LYS A 104 13.50 -4.94 -3.35
N GLN A 105 14.01 -5.54 -2.27
CA GLN A 105 13.37 -6.69 -1.64
C GLN A 105 12.07 -6.28 -0.95
N LEU A 106 12.07 -5.18 -0.20
CA LEU A 106 10.85 -4.67 0.46
C LEU A 106 9.75 -4.35 -0.56
N THR A 107 10.13 -3.70 -1.68
CA THR A 107 9.22 -3.42 -2.79
C THR A 107 8.58 -4.70 -3.34
N ARG A 108 9.38 -5.76 -3.55
CA ARG A 108 8.88 -7.06 -4.05
C ARG A 108 7.93 -7.70 -3.05
N ILE A 109 8.25 -7.71 -1.76
CA ILE A 109 7.38 -8.25 -0.70
C ILE A 109 6.05 -7.51 -0.66
N LEU A 110 6.08 -6.17 -0.67
CA LEU A 110 4.86 -5.36 -0.67
C LEU A 110 4.02 -5.58 -1.93
N LYS A 111 4.66 -5.71 -3.10
CA LYS A 111 3.96 -5.97 -4.37
C LYS A 111 3.30 -7.35 -4.39
N ALA A 112 4.01 -8.39 -3.96
CA ALA A 112 3.47 -9.75 -3.91
C ALA A 112 2.30 -9.91 -2.94
N ASN A 113 2.22 -9.04 -1.93
CA ASN A 113 1.12 -9.00 -0.98
C ASN A 113 -0.01 -8.02 -1.38
N GLY A 114 0.06 -7.38 -2.55
CA GLY A 114 -0.94 -6.42 -3.03
C GLY A 114 -0.92 -5.06 -2.31
N ILE A 115 0.06 -4.82 -1.42
CA ILE A 115 0.21 -3.52 -0.72
C ILE A 115 0.71 -2.45 -1.69
N LEU A 116 1.51 -2.85 -2.68
CA LEU A 116 1.79 -2.04 -3.87
C LEU A 116 1.05 -2.65 -5.06
N SER A 117 0.12 -1.91 -5.64
CA SER A 117 -0.57 -2.37 -6.85
C SER A 117 0.32 -2.25 -8.09
N ASP A 118 1.27 -1.31 -8.08
CA ASP A 118 2.16 -1.06 -9.22
C ASP A 118 3.49 -0.43 -8.79
N VAL A 119 4.53 -0.67 -9.59
CA VAL A 119 5.85 -0.04 -9.48
C VAL A 119 6.36 0.21 -10.90
N ARG A 120 6.60 1.47 -11.25
CA ARG A 120 7.02 1.89 -12.59
C ARG A 120 8.42 2.46 -12.58
N ASP A 121 9.16 2.12 -13.61
CA ASP A 121 10.38 2.85 -13.95
C ASP A 121 10.00 4.18 -14.62
N TYR A 122 10.57 5.26 -14.10
CA TYR A 122 10.48 6.59 -14.69
C TYR A 122 11.89 7.07 -15.00
N TYR A 123 12.09 7.53 -16.24
CA TYR A 123 13.38 8.02 -16.70
C TYR A 123 13.28 9.52 -16.95
N GLU A 124 14.24 10.26 -16.40
CA GLU A 124 14.42 11.69 -16.67
C GLU A 124 15.88 11.89 -17.12
N GLY A 125 16.06 12.09 -18.43
CA GLY A 125 17.39 12.03 -19.05
C GLY A 125 18.02 10.65 -18.84
N THR A 126 19.20 10.61 -18.21
CA THR A 126 19.92 9.38 -17.87
C THR A 126 19.56 8.83 -16.49
N ASN A 127 18.79 9.57 -15.69
CA ASN A 127 18.45 9.19 -14.33
C ASN A 127 17.22 8.29 -14.31
N ARG A 128 17.30 7.18 -13.57
CA ARG A 128 16.19 6.26 -13.32
C ARG A 128 15.61 6.49 -11.93
N TYR A 129 14.30 6.63 -11.88
CA TYR A 129 13.49 6.73 -10.68
C TYR A 129 12.47 5.61 -10.63
N LEU A 130 11.96 5.34 -9.43
CA LEU A 130 10.86 4.41 -9.21
C LEU A 130 9.65 5.18 -8.72
N TRP A 131 8.51 4.95 -9.37
CA TRP A 131 7.22 5.39 -8.89
C TRP A 131 6.49 4.18 -8.31
N TYR A 132 6.02 4.33 -7.08
CA TYR A 132 5.32 3.29 -6.33
C TYR A 132 3.85 3.65 -6.28
N LYS A 133 2.95 2.68 -6.42
CA LYS A 133 1.51 2.91 -6.22
C LYS A 133 1.05 2.14 -4.98
N PRO A 134 1.06 2.76 -3.79
CA PRO A 134 0.58 2.11 -2.57
C PRO A 134 -0.93 2.00 -2.56
N SER A 135 -1.42 0.86 -2.11
CA SER A 135 -2.82 0.66 -1.78
C SER A 135 -3.15 1.48 -0.53
N PHE A 136 -3.94 2.54 -0.69
CA PHE A 136 -4.27 3.48 0.39
C PHE A 136 -5.28 2.89 1.40
N CYS A 137 -6.25 2.12 0.89
CA CYS A 137 -7.29 1.50 1.70
C CYS A 137 -7.67 0.12 1.12
N PRO A 138 -6.77 -0.88 1.15
CA PRO A 138 -7.07 -2.20 0.63
C PRO A 138 -8.16 -2.87 1.48
N GLN A 139 -8.95 -3.73 0.87
CA GLN A 139 -9.80 -4.67 1.60
C GLN A 139 -8.91 -5.77 2.21
N ILE A 140 -9.18 -6.14 3.45
CA ILE A 140 -8.35 -7.08 4.21
C ILE A 140 -9.25 -8.16 4.81
N SER A 141 -8.89 -9.42 4.59
CA SER A 141 -9.57 -10.57 5.19
C SER A 141 -9.25 -10.70 6.69
N ASP A 142 -10.03 -11.51 7.41
CA ASP A 142 -9.84 -11.71 8.85
C ASP A 142 -8.46 -12.28 9.21
N ASP A 143 -7.91 -13.13 8.34
CA ASP A 143 -6.57 -13.72 8.44
C ASP A 143 -5.46 -12.84 7.84
N GLY A 144 -5.77 -11.60 7.45
CA GLY A 144 -4.77 -10.59 7.13
C GLY A 144 -4.24 -10.60 5.69
N TYR A 145 -4.95 -11.20 4.73
CA TYR A 145 -4.64 -11.08 3.31
C TYR A 145 -5.36 -9.88 2.71
N ILE A 146 -4.73 -9.24 1.72
CA ILE A 146 -5.44 -8.27 0.88
C ILE A 146 -6.42 -9.01 -0.01
N VAL A 147 -7.60 -8.43 -0.20
CA VAL A 147 -8.64 -8.93 -1.09
C VAL A 147 -8.64 -8.06 -2.36
N ASN A 148 -8.61 -8.70 -3.52
CA ASN A 148 -8.63 -8.03 -4.83
C ASN A 148 -10.06 -7.60 -5.23
N GLU A 149 -10.20 -7.01 -6.42
CA GLU A 149 -11.49 -6.52 -6.92
C GLU A 149 -12.52 -7.65 -7.15
N ASP A 150 -12.05 -8.88 -7.38
CA ASP A 150 -12.88 -10.08 -7.57
C ASP A 150 -13.30 -10.73 -6.24
N GLY A 151 -12.85 -10.20 -5.10
CA GLY A 151 -13.13 -10.77 -3.77
C GLY A 151 -12.19 -11.91 -3.36
N GLU A 152 -11.11 -12.14 -4.11
CA GLU A 152 -10.14 -13.20 -3.85
C GLU A 152 -8.94 -12.70 -3.03
N LYS A 153 -8.36 -13.59 -2.22
CA LYS A 153 -7.16 -13.27 -1.44
C LYS A 153 -5.93 -13.19 -2.34
N VAL A 154 -5.15 -12.12 -2.19
CA VAL A 154 -3.82 -11.99 -2.78
C VAL A 154 -2.83 -12.80 -1.94
N VAL A 155 -2.59 -14.04 -2.35
CA VAL A 155 -1.63 -14.95 -1.71
C VAL A 155 -0.25 -14.75 -2.32
N PRO A 156 0.77 -14.37 -1.55
CA PRO A 156 2.12 -14.12 -2.07
C PRO A 156 2.84 -15.43 -2.39
N ASP A 157 3.57 -15.46 -3.50
CA ASP A 157 4.61 -16.45 -3.74
C ASP A 157 5.99 -15.86 -3.40
N TYR A 158 6.59 -16.36 -2.32
CA TYR A 158 7.88 -15.89 -1.83
C TYR A 158 9.09 -16.58 -2.46
N SER A 159 8.90 -17.67 -3.21
CA SER A 159 9.98 -18.49 -3.76
C SER A 159 10.96 -17.70 -4.63
N GLU A 160 10.46 -16.67 -5.32
CA GLU A 160 11.28 -15.80 -6.18
C GLU A 160 11.76 -14.51 -5.48
N ILE A 161 11.21 -14.21 -4.30
CA ILE A 161 11.41 -12.93 -3.60
C ILE A 161 12.49 -13.07 -2.52
N ILE A 162 12.55 -14.23 -1.88
CA ILE A 162 13.41 -14.52 -0.73
C ILE A 162 14.40 -15.60 -1.15
N LYS A 163 15.33 -15.19 -2.02
CA LYS A 163 16.57 -15.95 -2.27
C LYS A 163 17.71 -15.39 -1.41
#